data_AF-A0A344UH27-F1
#
_entry.id   AF-A0A344UH27-F1
#
_cell.length_a   1.000
_cell.length_b   1.000
_cell.length_c   1.000
_cell.angle_alpha   90.00
_cell.angle_beta   90.00
_cell.angle_gamma   90.00
#
_symmetry.space_group_name_H-M   'P 1'
#
loop_
_entity.id
_entity.type
_entity.pdbx_description
1 polymer ?
#
loop_
_entity_poly.entity_id
_entity_poly.type
_entity_poly.pdbx_seq_one_letter_code
_entity_poly.pdbx_strand_id
1 'polypeptide(L)'
;MCYFRQVDNSRAFPDVPLPLNMQAGEFGVIETGATLYGYRKQSYHVGGAVRVARGVYVGGGQRISVDALTSLADGALNLTNKRAVFLSPQKTISVKLSDVLFLEAIDRSTMAPHTGKRAAPLIFSTADCDAGLLALLIKLFSAGIFDSRFLPDDLRIEPKKVLEEVIVGVSHV
;
A
#
# COMPACT_ATOMS: atom_id res chain seq x y z
N MET A 1 7.61 2.30 17.75
CA MET A 1 7.90 0.95 17.24
C MET A 1 7.71 -0.10 18.34
N CYS A 2 6.47 -0.45 18.66
CA CYS A 2 6.16 -1.53 19.61
C CYS A 2 6.02 -2.90 18.93
N TYR A 3 5.70 -2.93 17.62
CA TYR A 3 5.42 -4.15 16.87
C TYR A 3 6.58 -5.13 16.85
N PHE A 4 7.75 -4.76 16.33
CA PHE A 4 8.90 -5.68 16.25
C PHE A 4 9.42 -6.12 17.62
N ARG A 5 9.32 -5.25 18.64
CA ARG A 5 9.63 -5.65 20.02
C ARG A 5 8.66 -6.72 20.52
N GLN A 6 7.36 -6.59 20.21
CA GLN A 6 6.38 -7.62 20.53
C GLN A 6 6.71 -8.93 19.82
N VAL A 7 7.02 -8.89 18.52
CA VAL A 7 7.37 -10.07 17.72
C VAL A 7 8.61 -10.79 18.26
N ASP A 8 9.66 -10.05 18.63
CA ASP A 8 10.86 -10.64 19.21
C ASP A 8 10.58 -11.24 20.60
N ASN A 9 9.80 -10.55 21.44
CA ASN A 9 9.42 -11.05 22.76
C ASN A 9 8.56 -12.33 22.69
N SER A 10 7.58 -12.38 21.77
CA SER A 10 6.72 -13.55 21.59
C SER A 10 7.34 -14.64 20.73
N ARG A 11 8.51 -14.39 20.13
CA ARG A 11 9.16 -15.26 19.14
C ARG A 11 8.23 -15.66 17.99
N ALA A 12 7.28 -14.79 17.68
CA ALA A 12 6.26 -15.04 16.67
C ALA A 12 5.63 -13.73 16.18
N PHE A 13 5.38 -13.65 14.88
CA PHE A 13 4.45 -12.67 14.32
C PHE A 13 3.04 -12.90 14.88
N PRO A 14 2.25 -11.83 15.04
CA PRO A 14 0.84 -11.98 15.39
C PRO A 14 0.12 -12.84 14.35
N ASP A 15 -0.92 -13.52 14.79
CA ASP A 15 -1.83 -14.26 13.91
C ASP A 15 -3.17 -13.53 13.91
N VAL A 16 -3.21 -12.44 13.14
CA VAL A 16 -4.38 -11.57 13.08
C VAL A 16 -5.47 -12.28 12.28
N PRO A 17 -6.68 -12.46 12.83
CA PRO A 17 -7.78 -13.08 12.09
C PRO A 17 -8.24 -12.12 10.99
N LEU A 18 -8.01 -12.49 9.73
CA LEU A 18 -8.37 -11.67 8.57
C LEU A 18 -9.62 -12.26 7.87
N PRO A 19 -10.50 -11.41 7.29
CA PRO A 19 -11.66 -11.84 6.51
C PRO A 19 -11.25 -12.31 5.10
N LEU A 20 -10.28 -13.22 5.03
CA LEU A 20 -9.68 -13.74 3.81
C LEU A 20 -9.72 -15.27 3.80
N ASN A 21 -9.91 -15.84 2.62
CA ASN A 21 -9.64 -17.26 2.41
C ASN A 21 -8.13 -17.48 2.37
N MET A 22 -7.56 -17.90 3.50
CA MET A 22 -6.13 -18.09 3.70
C MET A 22 -5.62 -19.30 2.91
N GLN A 23 -4.45 -19.14 2.28
CA GLN A 23 -3.73 -20.21 1.61
C GLN A 23 -2.97 -21.07 2.62
N ALA A 24 -2.54 -22.27 2.22
CA ALA A 24 -1.69 -23.10 3.07
C ALA A 24 -0.40 -22.36 3.46
N GLY A 25 -0.07 -22.35 4.76
CA GLY A 25 1.07 -21.61 5.32
C GLY A 25 0.95 -20.08 5.21
N GLU A 26 -0.24 -19.55 4.91
CA GLU A 26 -0.52 -18.13 5.00
C GLU A 26 -1.05 -17.78 6.39
N PHE A 27 -0.53 -16.71 6.99
CA PHE A 27 -1.02 -16.18 8.27
C PHE A 27 -1.21 -14.67 8.21
N GLY A 28 -2.12 -14.15 9.02
CA GLY A 28 -2.46 -12.73 9.04
C GLY A 28 -1.48 -11.94 9.89
N VAL A 29 -0.98 -10.82 9.36
CA VAL A 29 0.07 -10.01 9.99
C VAL A 29 -0.50 -8.73 10.59
N ILE A 30 -1.35 -8.04 9.84
CA ILE A 30 -2.01 -6.81 10.26
C ILE A 30 -3.25 -6.53 9.41
N GLU A 31 -4.26 -5.94 10.04
CA GLU A 31 -5.42 -5.34 9.39
C GLU A 31 -5.44 -3.84 9.75
N THR A 32 -5.72 -2.98 8.77
CA THR A 32 -5.89 -1.55 9.02
C THR A 32 -6.89 -0.94 8.06
N GLY A 33 -7.66 0.04 8.53
CA GLY A 33 -8.51 0.85 7.68
C GLY A 33 -7.68 1.61 6.65
N ALA A 34 -8.09 1.57 5.38
CA ALA A 34 -7.35 2.17 4.29
C ALA A 34 -8.26 2.77 3.21
N THR A 35 -7.79 3.84 2.59
CA THR A 35 -8.35 4.39 1.36
C THR A 35 -7.42 4.06 0.20
N LEU A 36 -7.99 3.49 -0.85
CA LEU A 36 -7.30 3.23 -2.10
C LEU A 36 -7.40 4.45 -3.01
N TYR A 37 -6.27 4.93 -3.48
CA TYR A 37 -6.14 5.96 -4.50
C TYR A 37 -5.56 5.42 -5.80
N GLY A 38 -5.85 6.11 -6.89
CA GLY A 38 -5.16 5.91 -8.16
C GLY A 38 -5.37 7.07 -9.11
N TYR A 39 -4.52 7.14 -10.12
CA TYR A 39 -4.60 8.17 -11.14
C TYR A 39 -5.78 7.92 -12.08
N ARG A 40 -6.60 8.95 -12.29
CA ARG A 40 -7.64 8.98 -13.31
C ARG A 40 -7.52 10.25 -14.14
N LYS A 41 -7.79 10.12 -15.44
CA LYS A 41 -7.91 11.27 -16.33
C LYS A 41 -9.13 12.10 -15.94
N GLN A 42 -8.89 13.37 -15.59
CA GLN A 42 -9.90 14.39 -15.40
C GLN A 42 -9.82 15.38 -16.56
N SER A 43 -10.98 15.70 -17.14
CA SER A 43 -11.07 16.66 -18.24
C SER A 43 -11.75 17.93 -17.75
N TYR A 44 -11.16 19.07 -18.06
CA TYR A 44 -11.75 20.38 -17.82
C TYR A 44 -11.90 21.12 -19.14
N HIS A 45 -13.01 21.84 -19.28
CA HIS A 45 -13.24 22.71 -20.40
C HIS A 45 -12.79 24.12 -19.99
N VAL A 46 -11.84 24.67 -20.72
CA VAL A 46 -11.36 26.04 -20.52
C VAL A 46 -11.69 26.89 -21.74
N GLY A 47 -11.91 28.18 -21.50
CA GLY A 47 -12.42 29.10 -22.50
C GLY A 47 -13.94 29.23 -22.48
N GLY A 48 -14.43 30.32 -23.07
CA GLY A 48 -15.84 30.66 -23.14
C GLY A 48 -16.15 31.25 -24.50
N ALA A 49 -17.35 30.96 -24.99
CA ALA A 49 -17.88 31.57 -26.20
C ALA A 49 -19.02 32.51 -25.81
N VAL A 50 -18.90 33.77 -26.21
CA VAL A 50 -19.94 34.77 -26.01
C VAL A 50 -20.72 34.94 -27.31
N ARG A 51 -22.05 34.90 -27.21
CA ARG A 51 -22.92 35.14 -28.35
C ARG A 51 -22.97 36.65 -28.62
N VAL A 52 -22.44 37.08 -29.76
CA VAL A 52 -22.38 38.51 -30.13
C VAL A 52 -23.49 38.91 -31.08
N ALA A 53 -24.07 37.96 -31.82
CA ALA A 53 -25.23 38.19 -32.68
C ALA A 53 -26.09 36.92 -32.82
N ARG A 54 -27.21 37.05 -33.53
CA ARG A 54 -28.14 35.94 -33.76
C ARG A 54 -27.46 34.86 -34.62
N GLY A 55 -26.88 33.86 -33.95
CA GLY A 55 -26.18 32.74 -34.58
C GLY A 55 -24.66 32.87 -34.65
N VAL A 56 -24.09 34.00 -34.19
CA VAL A 56 -22.63 34.23 -34.19
C VAL A 56 -22.11 34.18 -32.76
N TYR A 57 -21.16 33.26 -32.53
CA TYR A 57 -20.43 33.10 -31.28
C TYR A 57 -18.98 33.49 -31.52
N VAL A 58 -18.40 34.26 -30.61
CA VAL A 58 -16.97 34.61 -30.61
C VAL A 58 -16.35 34.04 -29.34
N GLY A 59 -15.31 33.24 -29.51
CA GLY A 59 -14.60 32.55 -28.45
C GLY A 59 -14.25 31.12 -28.84
N GLY A 60 -13.24 30.57 -28.16
CA GLY A 60 -12.77 29.21 -28.35
C GLY A 60 -12.81 28.46 -27.02
N GLY A 61 -13.23 27.21 -27.08
CA GLY A 61 -13.15 26.28 -25.96
C GLY A 61 -12.07 25.23 -26.24
N GLN A 62 -11.24 24.94 -25.25
CA GLN A 62 -10.29 23.83 -25.31
C GLN A 62 -10.57 22.86 -24.16
N ARG A 63 -10.52 21.57 -24.49
CA ARG A 63 -10.57 20.51 -23.48
C ARG A 63 -9.15 20.16 -23.06
N ILE A 64 -8.83 20.34 -21.79
CA ILE A 64 -7.56 19.92 -21.19
C ILE A 64 -7.81 18.65 -20.39
N SER A 65 -6.97 17.64 -20.56
CA SER A 65 -7.00 16.41 -19.77
C SER A 65 -5.75 16.35 -18.88
N VAL A 66 -5.95 16.16 -17.58
CA VAL A 66 -4.88 15.99 -16.59
C VAL A 66 -5.07 14.68 -15.84
N ASP A 67 -3.98 14.02 -15.46
CA ASP A 67 -4.04 12.87 -14.56
C ASP A 67 -4.10 13.37 -13.12
N ALA A 68 -5.19 13.05 -12.43
CA ALA A 68 -5.42 13.46 -11.06
C ALA A 68 -5.49 12.24 -10.14
N LEU A 69 -4.84 12.34 -8.98
CA LEU A 69 -4.97 11.34 -7.93
C LEU A 69 -6.37 11.42 -7.33
N THR A 70 -7.13 10.33 -7.42
CA THR A 70 -8.53 10.29 -6.97
C THR A 70 -8.74 9.14 -6.00
N SER A 71 -9.53 9.35 -4.94
CA SER A 71 -9.99 8.25 -4.09
C SER A 71 -10.85 7.29 -4.93
N LEU A 72 -10.53 6.01 -4.87
CA LEU A 72 -11.19 4.96 -5.63
C LEU A 72 -12.16 4.16 -4.77
N ALA A 73 -11.80 3.90 -3.51
CA ALA A 73 -12.65 3.21 -2.53
C ALA A 73 -12.04 3.32 -1.12
N ASP A 74 -12.90 3.33 -0.12
CA ASP A 74 -12.55 3.15 1.29
C ASP A 74 -12.79 1.69 1.70
N GLY A 75 -11.94 1.14 2.55
CA GLY A 75 -11.98 -0.26 2.95
C GLY A 75 -10.92 -0.61 3.98
N ALA A 76 -10.45 -1.85 3.95
CA ALA A 76 -9.39 -2.34 4.82
C ALA A 76 -8.25 -2.95 4.01
N LEU A 77 -7.02 -2.63 4.40
CA LEU A 77 -5.83 -3.30 3.92
C LEU A 77 -5.46 -4.44 4.88
N ASN A 78 -5.49 -5.65 4.34
CA ASN A 78 -5.21 -6.89 5.05
C ASN A 78 -3.86 -7.40 4.57
N LEU A 79 -2.85 -7.41 5.44
CA LEU A 79 -1.52 -7.91 5.12
C LEU A 79 -1.33 -9.31 5.69
N THR A 80 -0.87 -10.23 4.85
CA THR A 80 -0.40 -11.55 5.22
C THR A 80 1.09 -11.68 4.95
N ASN A 81 1.70 -12.80 5.34
CA ASN A 81 3.07 -13.12 4.95
C ASN A 81 3.26 -13.36 3.43
N LYS A 82 2.17 -13.45 2.64
CA LYS A 82 2.25 -13.78 1.20
C LYS A 82 1.68 -12.69 0.29
N ARG A 83 0.70 -11.92 0.75
CA ARG A 83 0.02 -10.90 -0.05
C ARG A 83 -0.55 -9.77 0.81
N ALA A 84 -0.68 -8.61 0.19
CA ALA A 84 -1.51 -7.52 0.68
C ALA A 84 -2.85 -7.56 -0.08
N VAL A 85 -3.96 -7.59 0.65
CA VAL A 85 -5.31 -7.61 0.09
C VAL A 85 -6.11 -6.42 0.60
N PHE A 86 -6.42 -5.51 -0.30
CA PHE A 86 -7.37 -4.44 -0.04
C PHE A 86 -8.79 -4.96 -0.29
N LEU A 87 -9.65 -4.85 0.71
CA LEU A 87 -11.06 -5.21 0.66
C LEU A 87 -11.91 -3.95 0.84
N SER A 88 -12.75 -3.66 -0.14
CA SER A 88 -13.88 -2.76 0.02
C SER A 88 -15.13 -3.37 -0.61
N PRO A 89 -16.34 -2.90 -0.24
CA PRO A 89 -17.59 -3.34 -0.87
C PRO A 89 -17.61 -3.14 -2.39
N GLN A 90 -16.86 -2.14 -2.88
CA GLN A 90 -16.85 -1.75 -4.29
C GLN A 90 -15.67 -2.34 -5.06
N LYS A 91 -14.60 -2.75 -4.36
CA LYS A 91 -13.33 -3.10 -4.99
C LYS A 91 -12.46 -3.99 -4.11
N THR A 92 -12.01 -5.10 -4.70
CA THR A 92 -10.96 -5.93 -4.11
C THR A 92 -9.69 -5.81 -4.93
N ILE A 93 -8.55 -5.62 -4.27
CA ILE A 93 -7.24 -5.68 -4.89
C ILE A 93 -6.37 -6.63 -4.09
N SER A 94 -5.71 -7.56 -4.77
CA SER A 94 -4.67 -8.40 -4.17
C SER A 94 -3.33 -8.14 -4.86
N VAL A 95 -2.30 -7.94 -4.05
CA VAL A 95 -0.91 -7.79 -4.45
C VAL A 95 -0.12 -8.91 -3.76
N LYS A 96 0.48 -9.81 -4.53
CA LYS A 96 1.44 -10.77 -3.96
C LYS A 96 2.70 -10.01 -3.58
N LEU A 97 3.25 -10.30 -2.40
CA LEU A 97 4.43 -9.58 -1.92
C LEU A 97 5.67 -9.90 -2.77
N SER A 98 5.72 -11.11 -3.35
CA SER A 98 6.76 -11.52 -4.31
C SER A 98 6.75 -10.72 -5.62
N ASP A 99 5.64 -10.07 -5.96
CA ASP A 99 5.50 -9.27 -7.19
C ASP A 99 5.87 -7.79 -6.95
N VAL A 100 6.17 -7.40 -5.71
CA VAL A 100 6.50 -6.03 -5.33
C VAL A 100 7.97 -5.77 -5.66
N LEU A 101 8.20 -4.84 -6.58
CA LEU A 101 9.53 -4.45 -7.04
C LEU A 101 10.08 -3.29 -6.21
N PHE A 102 9.21 -2.35 -5.85
CA PHE A 102 9.56 -1.15 -5.12
C PHE A 102 8.41 -0.72 -4.22
N LEU A 103 8.75 -0.12 -3.08
CA LEU A 103 7.80 0.40 -2.10
C LEU A 103 8.21 1.82 -1.74
N GLU A 104 7.27 2.73 -1.95
CA GLU A 104 7.42 4.11 -1.55
C GLU A 104 6.53 4.37 -0.33
N ALA A 105 7.11 4.80 0.79
CA ALA A 105 6.36 5.41 1.88
C ALA A 105 6.39 6.92 1.64
N ILE A 106 5.29 7.47 1.13
CA ILE A 106 5.18 8.88 0.73
C ILE A 106 5.14 9.76 1.98
N ASP A 107 4.38 9.34 2.98
CA ASP A 107 4.27 9.99 4.28
C ASP A 107 3.99 8.93 5.36
N ARG A 108 3.62 9.35 6.58
CA ARG A 108 3.36 8.44 7.71
C ARG A 108 2.15 7.53 7.51
N SER A 109 1.20 7.93 6.68
CA SER A 109 -0.05 7.20 6.41
C SER A 109 -0.12 6.64 4.99
N THR A 110 0.69 7.14 4.06
CA THR A 110 0.51 6.87 2.64
C THR A 110 1.68 6.06 2.10
N MET A 111 1.38 4.94 1.43
CA MET A 111 2.36 4.12 0.72
C MET A 111 1.90 3.73 -0.69
N ALA A 112 2.87 3.50 -1.57
CA ALA A 112 2.66 3.05 -2.93
C ALA A 112 3.53 1.80 -3.23
N PRO A 113 2.93 0.60 -3.27
CA PRO A 113 3.59 -0.56 -3.85
C PRO A 113 3.62 -0.49 -5.38
N HIS A 114 4.82 -0.62 -5.92
CA HIS A 114 5.06 -0.77 -7.35
C HIS A 114 5.29 -2.25 -7.67
N THR A 115 4.46 -2.79 -8.55
CA THR A 115 4.51 -4.21 -8.94
C THR A 115 4.84 -4.32 -10.41
N GLY A 116 5.55 -5.38 -10.81
CA GLY A 116 5.84 -5.62 -12.24
C GLY A 116 4.60 -5.83 -13.12
N LYS A 117 3.43 -6.08 -12.51
CA LYS A 117 2.16 -6.34 -13.21
C LYS A 117 1.38 -5.08 -13.56
N ARG A 118 1.77 -3.90 -13.06
CA ARG A 118 1.01 -2.66 -13.23
C ARG A 118 1.93 -1.50 -13.58
N ALA A 119 1.58 -0.78 -14.64
CA ALA A 119 2.29 0.45 -15.04
C ALA A 119 1.99 1.63 -14.11
N ALA A 120 0.74 1.74 -13.63
CA ALA A 120 0.36 2.78 -12.66
C ALA A 120 0.37 2.21 -11.24
N PRO A 121 1.00 2.89 -10.26
CA PRO A 121 1.02 2.44 -8.87
C PRO A 121 -0.38 2.52 -8.25
N LEU A 122 -0.61 1.63 -7.29
CA LEU A 122 -1.73 1.74 -6.37
C LEU A 122 -1.23 2.47 -5.14
N ILE A 123 -1.98 3.46 -4.67
CA ILE A 123 -1.62 4.23 -3.49
C ILE A 123 -2.61 3.89 -2.39
N PHE A 124 -2.12 3.53 -1.22
CA PHE A 124 -2.91 3.23 -0.03
C PHE A 124 -2.62 4.28 1.03
N SER A 125 -3.66 4.89 1.56
CA SER A 125 -3.56 5.74 2.75
C SER A 125 -4.22 5.02 3.91
N THR A 126 -3.52 4.87 5.03
CA THR A 126 -3.95 4.11 6.20
C THR A 126 -4.28 5.04 7.37
N ALA A 127 -5.41 4.81 8.03
CA ALA A 127 -5.88 5.68 9.10
C ALA A 127 -5.12 5.43 10.42
N ASP A 128 -4.90 4.16 10.75
CA ASP A 128 -4.49 3.74 12.10
C ASP A 128 -3.15 2.99 12.13
N CYS A 129 -2.45 2.94 11.00
CA CYS A 129 -1.18 2.26 10.87
C CYS A 129 -0.14 3.15 10.20
N ASP A 130 1.11 3.04 10.67
CA ASP A 130 2.24 3.72 10.07
C ASP A 130 2.62 3.03 8.75
N ALA A 131 2.62 3.78 7.66
CA ALA A 131 2.97 3.32 6.33
C ALA A 131 4.41 2.79 6.25
N GLY A 132 5.33 3.33 7.07
CA GLY A 132 6.68 2.81 7.22
C GLY A 132 6.68 1.40 7.80
N LEU A 133 5.89 1.13 8.85
CA LEU A 133 5.73 -0.23 9.38
C LEU A 133 5.20 -1.20 8.31
N LEU A 134 4.17 -0.81 7.56
CA LEU A 134 3.63 -1.64 6.47
C LEU A 134 4.67 -1.92 5.38
N ALA A 135 5.40 -0.89 4.95
CA ALA A 135 6.46 -1.04 3.97
C ALA A 135 7.57 -1.99 4.44
N LEU A 136 7.96 -1.90 5.73
CA LEU A 136 8.96 -2.80 6.32
C LEU A 136 8.46 -4.24 6.37
N LEU A 137 7.21 -4.46 6.80
CA LEU A 137 6.61 -5.79 6.83
C LEU A 137 6.51 -6.38 5.43
N ILE A 138 6.08 -5.60 4.44
CA ILE A 138 6.02 -6.06 3.06
C ILE A 138 7.43 -6.43 2.56
N LYS A 139 8.44 -5.59 2.77
CA LYS A 139 9.82 -5.90 2.40
C LYS A 139 10.31 -7.19 3.06
N LEU A 140 10.08 -7.33 4.37
CA LEU A 140 10.47 -8.49 5.15
C LEU A 140 9.87 -9.79 4.60
N PHE A 141 8.57 -9.78 4.31
CA PHE A 141 7.88 -10.97 3.79
C PHE A 141 8.09 -11.19 2.29
N SER A 142 8.43 -10.15 1.52
CA SER A 142 8.78 -10.30 0.10
C SER A 142 10.06 -11.13 -0.11
N ALA A 143 10.93 -11.19 0.90
CA ALA A 143 12.13 -12.02 0.88
C ALA A 143 11.83 -13.52 0.96
N GLY A 144 10.60 -13.92 1.34
CA GLY A 144 10.18 -15.33 1.36
C GLY A 144 10.82 -16.19 2.44
N ILE A 145 11.37 -15.58 3.50
CA ILE A 145 12.10 -16.31 4.56
C ILE A 145 11.13 -16.94 5.59
N PHE A 146 9.92 -16.41 5.73
CA PHE A 146 8.98 -16.77 6.80
C PHE A 146 7.80 -17.61 6.28
N ASP A 147 7.99 -18.93 6.30
CA ASP A 147 6.95 -19.93 5.99
C ASP A 147 6.01 -20.23 7.17
N SER A 148 6.39 -19.78 8.37
CA SER A 148 5.58 -19.87 9.59
C SER A 148 5.57 -18.54 10.32
N ARG A 149 4.58 -18.34 11.19
CA ARG A 149 4.54 -17.14 12.06
C ARG A 149 5.63 -17.14 13.12
N PHE A 150 6.22 -18.29 13.44
CA PHE A 150 7.24 -18.40 14.48
C PHE A 150 8.61 -17.99 13.93
N LEU A 151 9.37 -17.24 14.73
CA LEU A 151 10.74 -16.88 14.38
C LEU A 151 11.65 -18.12 14.57
N PRO A 152 12.55 -18.41 13.63
CA PRO A 152 13.63 -19.37 13.84
C PRO A 152 14.46 -19.02 15.08
N ASP A 153 14.93 -20.03 15.83
CA ASP A 153 15.64 -19.84 17.11
C ASP A 153 16.90 -18.96 17.00
N ASP A 154 17.57 -19.00 15.85
CA ASP A 154 18.77 -18.23 15.50
C ASP A 154 18.47 -16.79 15.04
N LEU A 155 17.21 -16.48 14.69
CA LEU A 155 16.84 -15.19 14.15
C LEU A 155 16.36 -14.23 15.24
N ARG A 156 16.93 -13.03 15.29
CA ARG A 156 16.51 -11.93 16.17
C ARG A 156 16.11 -10.71 15.35
N ILE A 157 15.03 -10.05 15.75
CA ILE A 157 14.57 -8.81 15.09
C ILE A 157 14.88 -7.63 16.00
N GLU A 158 15.96 -6.93 15.71
CA GLU A 158 16.32 -5.71 16.44
C GLU A 158 16.05 -4.46 15.59
N PRO A 159 15.24 -3.50 16.07
CA PRO A 159 15.09 -2.22 15.39
C PRO A 159 16.40 -1.44 15.49
N LYS A 160 17.19 -1.46 14.42
CA LYS A 160 18.41 -0.66 14.33
C LYS A 160 18.05 0.78 14.00
N LYS A 161 18.32 1.70 14.93
CA LYS A 161 18.14 3.14 14.71
C LYS A 161 19.30 3.64 13.85
N VAL A 162 19.12 3.66 12.53
CA VAL A 162 20.05 4.30 11.62
C VAL A 162 19.51 5.70 11.36
N LEU A 163 20.33 6.72 11.66
CA LEU A 163 20.02 8.09 11.25
C LEU A 163 19.97 8.10 9.72
N GLU A 164 18.76 8.37 9.19
CA GLU A 164 18.39 8.61 7.78
C GLU A 164 17.88 7.47 6.88
N GLU A 165 17.99 6.17 7.22
CA GLU A 165 17.27 5.12 6.48
C GLU A 165 16.86 3.95 7.38
N VAL A 166 15.58 3.55 7.37
CA VAL A 166 15.14 2.35 8.10
C VAL A 166 15.52 1.11 7.28
N ILE A 167 16.68 0.53 7.60
CA ILE A 167 17.15 -0.74 7.06
C ILE A 167 16.88 -1.82 8.13
N VAL A 168 16.06 -2.81 7.79
CA VAL A 168 15.91 -4.03 8.62
C VAL A 168 17.09 -4.94 8.29
N GLY A 169 18.06 -5.01 9.21
CA GLY A 169 19.13 -5.99 9.11
C GLY A 169 18.63 -7.34 9.62
N VAL A 170 18.75 -8.39 8.80
CA VAL A 170 18.63 -9.78 9.25
C VAL A 170 20.05 -10.28 9.48
N SER A 171 20.34 -10.71 10.71
CA SER A 171 21.63 -11.31 11.07
C SER A 171 21.41 -12.74 11.57
N HIS A 172 22.23 -13.67 11.07
CA HIS A 172 22.37 -15.01 11.62
C HIS A 172 23.47 -14.96 12.69
N VAL A 173 23.26 -15.66 13.81
CA VAL A 173 24.25 -15.87 14.87
C VAL A 173 24.79 -17.29 14.75
#